data_AF-A0A530MBB0-F1
#
_entry.id   AF-A0A530MBB0-F1
#
_cell.length_a   1.000
_cell.length_b   1.000
_cell.length_c   1.000
_cell.angle_alpha   90.00
_cell.angle_beta   90.00
_cell.angle_gamma   90.00
#
_symmetry.space_group_name_H-M   'P 1'
#
loop_
_entity.id
_entity.type
_entity.pdbx_description
1 polymer ?
#
loop_
_entity_poly.entity_id
_entity_poly.type
_entity_poly.pdbx_seq_one_letter_code
_entity_poly.pdbx_strand_id
1 'polypeptide(L)'
;SNAQTFASNPDNSDEGKTKTLAWRNAWEIPELTKETEAALLEKDAAKRAAMYQDLQKKVLETSPFIIIHQQLEVAGLRKNLKGFALGPSFDTNFVGQISKE
;
A
#
# COMPACT_ATOMS: atom_id res chain seq x y z
N SER A 1 3.93 -4.80 4.52
CA SER A 1 3.06 -4.91 3.32
C SER A 1 2.30 -3.61 3.12
N ASN A 2 1.70 -3.37 1.95
CA ASN A 2 0.89 -2.17 1.72
C ASN A 2 -0.29 -2.05 2.70
N ALA A 3 -0.87 -3.16 3.14
CA ALA A 3 -1.96 -3.16 4.12
C ALA A 3 -1.52 -2.57 5.48
N GLN A 4 -0.33 -2.90 5.98
CA GLN A 4 0.18 -2.38 7.25
C GLN A 4 0.26 -0.84 7.27
N THR A 5 0.57 -0.21 6.14
CA THR A 5 0.63 1.25 6.05
C THR A 5 -0.68 1.92 6.46
N PHE A 6 -1.82 1.31 6.12
CA PHE A 6 -3.15 1.88 6.35
C PHE A 6 -3.89 1.28 7.55
N ALA A 7 -3.63 0.02 7.89
CA ALA A 7 -4.46 -0.77 8.81
C ALA A 7 -3.68 -1.36 10.01
N SER A 8 -2.49 -0.82 10.33
CA SER A 8 -1.70 -1.24 11.48
C SER A 8 -1.23 -0.04 12.29
N ASN A 9 -1.55 -0.05 13.59
CA ASN A 9 -1.09 0.92 14.57
C ASN A 9 -0.89 0.22 15.92
N PRO A 10 0.24 -0.50 16.09
CA PRO A 10 0.49 -1.32 17.29
C PRO A 10 0.78 -0.49 18.54
N ASP A 11 1.21 0.75 18.38
CA ASP A 11 1.52 1.68 19.47
C ASP A 11 1.21 3.11 19.02
N ASN A 12 0.07 3.63 19.46
CA ASN A 12 -0.43 4.96 19.08
C ASN A 12 0.20 6.11 19.89
N SER A 13 1.20 5.83 20.73
CA SER A 13 1.93 6.85 21.49
C SER A 13 2.96 7.60 20.64
N ASP A 14 3.46 8.72 21.15
CA ASP A 14 4.55 9.48 20.52
C ASP A 14 5.84 8.65 20.43
N GLU A 15 6.02 7.70 21.36
CA GLU A 15 7.13 6.75 21.45
C GLU A 15 7.02 5.60 20.44
N GLY A 16 5.87 5.42 19.79
CA GLY A 16 5.62 4.35 18.84
C GLY A 16 6.67 4.28 17.73
N LYS A 17 7.30 3.11 17.54
CA LYS A 17 8.44 2.98 16.59
C LYS A 17 8.02 2.96 15.13
N THR A 18 6.76 2.60 14.85
CA THR A 18 6.24 2.43 13.49
C THR A 18 5.27 3.56 13.18
N LYS A 19 5.69 4.50 12.32
CA LYS A 19 4.91 5.70 11.97
C LYS A 19 4.06 5.47 10.71
N THR A 20 3.12 4.52 10.77
CA THR A 20 2.17 4.21 9.67
C THR A 20 1.21 5.38 9.40
N LEU A 21 0.41 5.32 8.33
CA LEU A 21 -0.64 6.32 8.11
C LEU A 21 -1.72 6.25 9.19
N ALA A 22 -2.04 5.06 9.70
CA ALA A 22 -2.95 4.91 10.84
C ALA A 22 -2.41 5.66 12.08
N TRP A 23 -1.13 5.47 12.41
CA TRP A 23 -0.46 6.20 13.49
C TRP A 23 -0.45 7.73 13.27
N ARG A 24 -0.10 8.17 12.05
CA ARG A 24 -0.04 9.60 11.70
C ARG A 24 -1.39 10.32 11.82
N ASN A 25 -2.50 9.58 11.86
CA ASN A 25 -3.84 10.11 12.07
C ASN A 25 -4.38 9.80 13.48
N ALA A 26 -3.51 9.37 14.40
CA ALA A 26 -3.85 8.93 15.75
C ALA A 26 -4.98 7.88 15.78
N TRP A 27 -5.13 7.08 14.73
CA TRP A 27 -6.22 6.12 14.58
C TRP A 27 -5.89 4.84 15.33
N GLU A 28 -6.48 4.67 16.52
CA GLU A 28 -6.27 3.51 17.37
C GLU A 28 -7.14 2.33 16.91
N ILE A 29 -6.48 1.26 16.46
CA ILE A 29 -7.13 0.11 15.81
C ILE A 29 -6.48 -1.23 16.20
N PRO A 30 -6.55 -1.64 17.48
CA PRO A 30 -5.85 -2.83 17.97
C PRO A 30 -6.31 -4.11 17.27
N GLU A 31 -7.61 -4.27 17.01
CA GLU A 31 -8.14 -5.47 16.35
C GLU A 31 -7.77 -5.52 14.87
N LEU A 32 -7.92 -4.41 14.15
CA LEU A 32 -7.53 -4.33 12.74
C LEU A 32 -6.01 -4.53 12.56
N THR A 33 -5.21 -4.07 13.53
CA THR A 33 -3.77 -4.32 13.58
C THR A 33 -3.47 -5.82 13.66
N LYS A 34 -4.11 -6.54 14.59
CA LYS A 34 -3.96 -8.01 14.71
C LYS A 34 -4.40 -8.74 13.45
N GLU A 35 -5.54 -8.36 12.88
CA GLU A 35 -6.04 -8.96 11.63
C GLU A 35 -5.07 -8.72 10.47
N THR A 36 -4.49 -7.52 10.38
CA THR A 36 -3.50 -7.18 9.35
C THR A 36 -2.22 -8.01 9.48
N GLU A 37 -1.75 -8.25 10.71
CA GLU A 37 -0.62 -9.14 10.97
C GLU A 37 -0.94 -10.60 10.62
N ALA A 38 -2.13 -11.07 10.98
CA ALA A 38 -2.58 -12.42 10.62
C ALA A 38 -2.66 -12.61 9.10
N ALA A 39 -3.20 -11.63 8.37
CA ALA A 39 -3.27 -11.67 6.90
C ALA A 39 -1.87 -11.64 6.26
N LEU A 40 -0.92 -10.94 6.86
CA LEU A 40 0.47 -10.92 6.39
C LEU A 40 1.13 -12.30 6.49
N LEU A 41 0.83 -13.04 7.56
CA LEU A 41 1.44 -14.35 7.85
C LEU A 41 0.68 -15.53 7.21
N GLU A 42 -0.52 -15.31 6.67
CA GLU A 42 -1.29 -16.35 5.98
C GLU A 42 -0.55 -16.84 4.72
N LYS A 43 -0.44 -18.16 4.58
CA LYS A 43 0.32 -18.82 3.49
C LYS A 43 -0.56 -19.13 2.30
N ASP A 44 -1.82 -19.50 2.53
CA ASP A 44 -2.76 -19.80 1.45
C ASP A 44 -3.16 -18.51 0.72
N ALA A 45 -2.95 -18.49 -0.59
CA ALA A 45 -3.15 -17.27 -1.38
C ALA A 45 -4.63 -16.87 -1.45
N ALA A 46 -5.55 -17.82 -1.57
CA ALA A 46 -6.98 -17.54 -1.67
C ALA A 46 -7.53 -17.02 -0.34
N LYS A 47 -7.16 -17.65 0.76
CA LYS A 47 -7.52 -17.23 2.12
C LYS A 47 -6.92 -15.86 2.45
N ARG A 48 -5.65 -15.63 2.12
CA ARG A 48 -5.00 -14.32 2.30
C ARG A 48 -5.70 -13.23 1.49
N ALA A 49 -6.10 -13.51 0.25
CA ALA A 49 -6.84 -12.55 -0.56
C ALA A 49 -8.21 -12.21 0.08
N ALA A 50 -8.94 -13.21 0.57
CA ALA A 50 -10.21 -12.99 1.28
C ALA A 50 -10.04 -12.16 2.56
N MET A 51 -8.99 -12.44 3.35
CA MET A 51 -8.66 -11.64 4.54
C MET A 51 -8.35 -10.19 4.18
N TYR A 52 -7.58 -9.94 3.13
CA TYR A 52 -7.30 -8.56 2.69
C TYR A 52 -8.53 -7.84 2.15
N GLN A 53 -9.44 -8.54 1.46
CA GLN A 53 -10.71 -7.94 1.02
C GLN A 53 -11.57 -7.51 2.21
N ASP A 54 -11.66 -8.34 3.25
CA ASP A 54 -12.38 -8.01 4.47
C ASP A 54 -11.75 -6.81 5.20
N LEU A 55 -10.42 -6.83 5.38
CA LEU A 55 -9.65 -5.70 5.94
C LEU A 55 -9.90 -4.39 5.17
N GLN A 56 -9.87 -4.43 3.83
CA GLN A 56 -10.11 -3.25 3.01
C GLN A 56 -11.51 -2.68 3.21
N LYS A 57 -12.54 -3.52 3.31
CA LYS A 57 -13.91 -3.06 3.59
C LYS A 57 -13.99 -2.37 4.95
N LYS A 58 -13.43 -2.99 6.00
CA LYS A 58 -13.38 -2.40 7.34
C LYS A 58 -12.65 -1.06 7.36
N VAL A 59 -11.52 -0.94 6.66
CA VAL A 59 -10.81 0.34 6.52
C VAL A 59 -11.69 1.39 5.84
N LEU A 60 -12.33 1.05 4.72
CA LEU A 60 -13.19 1.98 4.00
C LEU A 60 -14.40 2.45 4.82
N GLU A 61 -14.91 1.59 5.71
CA GLU A 61 -16.06 1.90 6.57
C GLU A 61 -15.69 2.71 7.82
N THR A 62 -14.54 2.44 8.43
CA THR A 62 -14.23 2.90 9.79
C THR A 62 -13.01 3.81 9.93
N SER A 63 -12.21 3.95 8.87
CA SER A 63 -11.01 4.77 8.91
C SER A 63 -11.31 6.27 8.83
N PRO A 64 -10.37 7.13 9.28
CA PRO A 64 -10.44 8.56 9.03
C PRO A 64 -10.09 8.94 7.58
N PHE A 65 -9.88 7.97 6.68
CA PHE A 65 -9.47 8.23 5.31
C PHE A 65 -10.68 8.40 4.40
N ILE A 66 -10.66 9.46 3.60
CA ILE A 66 -11.52 9.60 2.43
C ILE A 66 -10.66 9.35 1.19
N ILE A 67 -10.83 8.17 0.59
CA ILE A 67 -10.10 7.78 -0.62
C ILE A 67 -10.82 8.37 -1.83
N ILE A 68 -10.18 9.32 -2.52
CA ILE A 68 -10.80 10.04 -3.62
C ILE A 68 -10.28 9.53 -4.98
N HIS A 69 -8.96 9.43 -5.14
CA HIS A 69 -8.31 9.14 -6.43
C HIS A 69 -7.14 8.16 -6.22
N GLN A 70 -6.89 7.33 -7.24
CA GLN A 70 -5.63 6.62 -7.38
C GLN A 70 -4.76 7.40 -8.38
N GLN A 71 -3.51 7.70 -8.02
CA GLN A 71 -2.59 8.38 -8.92
C GLN A 71 -2.34 7.53 -10.17
N LEU A 72 -2.44 8.17 -11.34
CA LEU A 72 -1.99 7.60 -12.60
C LEU A 72 -0.64 8.21 -12.96
N GLU A 73 0.32 7.36 -13.32
CA GLU A 73 1.59 7.83 -13.87
C GLU A 73 1.48 7.97 -15.40
N VAL A 74 1.92 9.11 -15.92
CA VAL A 74 1.92 9.42 -17.35
C VAL A 74 3.29 9.94 -17.71
N ALA A 75 3.91 9.36 -18.75
CA ALA A 75 5.24 9.75 -19.20
C ALA A 75 5.19 10.25 -20.65
N GLY A 76 5.70 11.46 -20.88
CA GLY A 76 5.98 11.98 -22.21
C GLY A 76 7.35 11.50 -22.69
N LEU A 77 7.39 10.74 -23.78
CA LEU A 77 8.62 10.13 -24.30
C LEU A 77 9.04 10.74 -25.63
N ARG A 78 10.36 10.89 -25.83
CA ARG A 78 10.90 11.21 -27.16
C ARG A 78 10.71 10.01 -28.08
N LYS A 79 10.46 10.27 -29.37
CA LYS A 79 10.23 9.22 -30.38
C LYS A 79 11.38 8.20 -30.51
N ASN A 80 12.61 8.63 -30.22
CA ASN A 80 13.79 7.78 -30.29
C ASN A 80 14.04 6.92 -29.05
N LEU A 81 13.26 7.08 -27.98
CA LEU A 81 13.41 6.26 -26.78
C LEU A 81 12.78 4.88 -27.00
N LYS A 82 13.52 3.81 -26.68
CA LYS A 82 13.04 2.43 -26.77
C LYS A 82 13.13 1.75 -25.41
N GLY A 83 12.20 0.83 -25.14
CA GLY A 83 12.24 -0.03 -23.96
C GLY A 83 11.83 0.62 -22.63
N PHE A 84 11.44 1.90 -22.61
CA PHE A 84 10.84 2.49 -21.41
C PHE A 84 9.38 2.04 -21.26
N ALA A 85 9.02 1.57 -20.07
CA ALA A 85 7.67 1.28 -19.65
C ALA A 85 7.48 1.78 -18.21
N LEU A 86 6.30 2.34 -17.93
CA LEU A 86 5.90 2.62 -16.55
C LEU A 86 5.55 1.31 -15.86
N GLY A 87 6.13 1.08 -14.70
CA GLY A 87 5.84 -0.09 -13.87
C GLY A 87 4.47 0.00 -13.20
N PRO A 88 3.96 -1.12 -12.67
CA PRO A 88 2.71 -1.13 -11.89
C PRO A 88 2.81 -0.36 -10.56
N SER A 89 4.02 0.04 -10.16
CA SER A 89 4.31 0.84 -8.97
C SER A 89 5.46 1.83 -9.24
N PHE A 90 5.53 2.91 -8.45
CA PHE A 90 6.51 3.98 -8.65
C PHE A 90 7.98 3.52 -8.60
N ASP A 91 8.26 2.42 -7.91
CA ASP A 91 9.60 1.83 -7.73
C ASP A 91 9.98 0.82 -8.84
N THR A 92 9.07 0.52 -9.77
CA THR A 92 9.30 -0.45 -10.86
C THR A 92 9.49 0.21 -12.23
N ASN A 93 9.80 1.51 -12.25
CA ASN A 93 10.20 2.26 -13.45
C ASN A 93 11.69 1.99 -13.78
N PHE A 94 11.99 0.80 -14.29
CA PHE A 94 13.38 0.38 -14.54
C PHE A 94 14.03 1.11 -15.73
N VAL A 95 15.22 1.66 -15.51
CA VAL A 95 15.95 2.41 -16.54
C VAL A 95 17.07 1.64 -17.26
N GLY A 96 17.49 0.50 -16.72
CA GLY A 96 18.68 -0.21 -17.19
C GLY A 96 18.59 -0.78 -18.61
N GLN A 97 17.38 -1.06 -19.11
CA GLN A 97 17.15 -1.64 -20.44
C GLN A 97 16.74 -0.61 -21.50
N ILE A 98 16.78 0.69 -21.16
CA ILE A 98 16.33 1.76 -22.05
C ILE A 98 17.45 2.15 -23.01
N SER A 99 17.13 2.31 -24.29
CA SER A 99 18.06 2.78 -25.32
C SER A 99 17.52 3.98 -26.10
N LYS A 100 18.41 4.59 -26.90
CA LYS A 100 18.09 5.63 -27.88
C LYS A 100 18.54 5.17 -29.26
N GLU A 101 17.70 5.37 -30.27
CA GLU A 101 18.00 5.12 -31.69
C GLU A 101 17.92 6.40 -32.54
#